data_AF-A0A8K0CP63-F1
#
_entry.id   AF-A0A8K0CP63-F1
#
_cell.length_a   1.000
_cell.length_b   1.000
_cell.length_c   1.000
_cell.angle_alpha   90.00
_cell.angle_beta   90.00
_cell.angle_gamma   90.00
#
_symmetry.space_group_name_H-M   'P 1'
#
loop_
_entity.id
_entity.type
_entity.pdbx_description
1 polymer ?
#
loop_
_entity_poly.entity_id
_entity_poly.type
_entity_poly.pdbx_seq_one_letter_code
_entity_poly.pdbx_strand_id
1 'polypeptide(L)'
;FEYGKSNKKQKPVITDEDITAQAFFLGGFYTVSILMIFPSYELAVNPDVQEKLSKEVGETLKRYNGQLTYEGLTSMKYLDMVIS
;
A
#
# COMPACT_ATOMS: atom_id res chain seq x y z
N PHE A 1 -27.43 -43.17 -33.71
CA PHE A 1 -26.46 -42.43 -34.55
C PHE A 1 -26.85 -40.96 -34.47
N GLU A 2 -26.13 -40.02 -33.86
CA GLU A 2 -24.74 -39.95 -33.45
C GLU A 2 -24.60 -39.17 -32.13
N TYR A 3 -23.64 -39.60 -31.33
CA TYR A 3 -23.15 -38.98 -30.11
C TYR A 3 -21.92 -38.15 -30.49
N GLY A 4 -21.75 -36.95 -29.92
CA GLY A 4 -20.43 -36.32 -29.83
C GLY A 4 -20.27 -34.95 -30.50
N LYS A 5 -20.91 -33.90 -29.95
CA LYS A 5 -20.31 -32.57 -30.03
C LYS A 5 -19.28 -32.45 -28.90
N SER A 6 -18.03 -32.79 -29.23
CA SER A 6 -16.86 -32.54 -28.40
C SER A 6 -16.75 -31.04 -28.10
N ASN A 7 -17.19 -30.65 -26.91
CA ASN A 7 -17.05 -29.30 -26.36
C ASN A 7 -15.55 -29.07 -26.11
N LYS A 8 -14.83 -28.58 -27.12
CA LYS A 8 -13.41 -28.22 -27.00
C LYS A 8 -13.34 -27.11 -25.93
N LYS A 9 -12.88 -27.47 -24.72
CA LYS A 9 -12.55 -26.51 -23.67
C LYS A 9 -11.51 -25.55 -24.22
N GLN A 10 -11.96 -24.37 -24.63
CA GLN A 10 -11.09 -23.29 -25.08
C GLN A 10 -10.23 -22.92 -23.87
N LYS A 11 -8.92 -23.12 -23.97
CA LYS A 11 -8.01 -22.73 -22.89
C LYS A 11 -8.16 -21.22 -22.72
N PRO A 12 -8.37 -20.71 -21.49
CA PRO A 12 -8.44 -19.28 -21.27
C PRO A 12 -7.13 -18.67 -21.78
N VAL A 13 -7.24 -17.78 -22.76
CA VAL A 13 -6.11 -17.00 -23.25
C VAL A 13 -5.90 -15.91 -22.21
N ILE A 14 -4.88 -16.08 -21.38
CA ILE A 14 -4.45 -15.05 -20.44
C ILE A 14 -3.81 -13.94 -21.26
N THR A 15 -4.36 -12.73 -21.16
CA THR A 15 -3.81 -11.55 -21.83
C THR A 15 -2.70 -10.92 -21.01
N ASP A 16 -1.83 -10.13 -21.63
CA ASP A 16 -0.78 -9.40 -20.90
C ASP A 16 -1.39 -8.42 -19.87
N GLU A 17 -2.61 -7.93 -20.13
CA GLU A 17 -3.40 -7.13 -19.19
C GLU A 17 -3.81 -7.94 -17.95
N ASP A 18 -4.19 -9.21 -18.10
CA ASP A 18 -4.51 -10.09 -16.97
C ASP A 18 -3.27 -10.37 -16.12
N ILE A 19 -2.11 -10.57 -16.75
CA ILE A 19 -0.83 -10.82 -16.06
C ILE A 19 -0.39 -9.57 -15.29
N THR A 20 -0.43 -8.41 -15.94
CA THR A 20 -0.05 -7.14 -15.32
C THR A 20 -1.02 -6.73 -14.22
N ALA A 21 -2.33 -6.91 -14.41
CA ALA A 21 -3.33 -6.67 -13.38
C ALA A 21 -3.09 -7.57 -12.15
N GLN A 22 -2.84 -8.87 -12.33
CA GLN A 22 -2.54 -9.76 -11.21
C GLN A 22 -1.22 -9.42 -10.52
N ALA A 23 -0.15 -9.19 -11.27
CA ALA A 23 1.17 -8.90 -10.69
C ALA A 23 1.18 -7.55 -9.94
N PHE A 24 0.62 -6.50 -10.53
CA PHE A 24 0.61 -5.17 -9.94
C PHE A 24 -0.40 -5.06 -8.81
N PHE A 25 -1.62 -5.57 -9.02
CA PHE A 25 -2.67 -5.49 -8.01
C PHE A 25 -2.43 -6.51 -6.90
N LEU A 26 -2.34 -7.81 -7.17
CA LEU A 26 -2.17 -8.79 -6.08
C LEU A 26 -0.78 -8.71 -5.46
N GLY A 27 0.29 -8.61 -6.24
CA GLY A 27 1.65 -8.54 -5.72
C GLY A 27 1.96 -7.21 -5.03
N GLY A 28 1.60 -6.10 -5.67
CA GLY A 28 1.87 -4.75 -5.15
C GLY A 28 0.93 -4.36 -4.02
N PHE A 29 -0.38 -4.48 -4.21
CA PHE A 29 -1.36 -4.06 -3.21
C PHE A 29 -1.28 -4.88 -1.94
N TYR A 30 -1.16 -6.21 -2.03
CA TYR A 30 -1.11 -7.06 -0.83
C TYR A 30 0.11 -6.74 0.03
N THR A 31 1.29 -6.61 -0.59
CA THR A 31 2.53 -6.29 0.10
C THR A 31 2.48 -4.90 0.74
N VAL A 32 2.02 -3.89 -0.01
CA VAL A 32 1.89 -2.51 0.49
C VAL A 32 0.84 -2.43 1.60
N SER A 33 -0.27 -3.16 1.48
CA SER A 33 -1.32 -3.21 2.51
C SER A 33 -0.81 -3.80 3.82
N ILE A 34 -0.04 -4.87 3.75
CA ILE A 34 0.58 -5.48 4.94
C ILE A 34 1.62 -4.54 5.55
N LEU A 35 2.48 -3.93 4.72
CA LEU A 35 3.45 -2.93 5.18
C LEU A 35 2.80 -1.73 5.88
N MET A 36 1.58 -1.34 5.50
CA MET A 36 0.86 -0.25 6.17
C MET A 36 0.08 -0.69 7.41
N ILE A 37 -0.37 -1.96 7.47
CA ILE A 37 -1.14 -2.50 8.62
C ILE A 37 -0.28 -2.61 9.87
N PHE A 38 0.97 -3.07 9.76
CA PHE A 38 1.85 -3.23 10.94
C PHE A 38 2.13 -1.90 11.66
N PRO A 39 2.59 -0.83 10.97
CA PRO A 39 2.77 0.48 11.58
C PRO A 39 1.48 1.04 12.16
N SER A 40 0.36 0.88 11.44
CA SER A 40 -0.95 1.38 11.88
C SER A 40 -1.43 0.68 13.14
N TYR A 41 -1.17 -0.62 13.28
CA TYR A 41 -1.49 -1.39 14.47
C TYR A 41 -0.61 -0.98 15.65
N GLU A 42 0.70 -0.88 15.46
CA GLU A 42 1.64 -0.42 16.50
C GLU A 42 1.34 1.01 16.95
N LEU A 43 0.95 1.90 16.03
CA LEU A 43 0.48 3.26 16.33
C LEU A 43 -0.79 3.26 17.17
N ALA A 44 -1.77 2.40 16.84
CA ALA A 44 -3.04 2.34 17.56
C ALA A 44 -2.90 1.77 18.98
N VAL A 45 -1.95 0.87 19.20
CA VAL A 45 -1.66 0.27 20.51
C VAL A 45 -0.78 1.17 21.38
N ASN A 46 0.02 2.05 20.77
CA ASN A 46 0.94 2.96 21.46
C ASN A 46 0.51 4.44 21.30
N PRO A 47 -0.45 4.93 22.12
CA PRO A 47 -0.95 6.31 22.02
C PRO A 47 0.14 7.38 22.17
N ASP A 48 1.18 7.13 22.98
CA ASP A 48 2.32 8.05 23.13
C ASP A 48 3.12 8.21 21.82
N VAL A 49 3.23 7.13 21.04
CA VAL A 49 3.90 7.12 19.72
C VAL A 49 3.04 7.87 18.71
N GLN A 50 1.72 7.66 18.74
CA GLN A 50 0.77 8.35 17.88
C GLN A 50 0.76 9.87 18.14
N GLU A 51 0.76 10.30 19.39
CA GLU A 51 0.80 11.71 19.75
C GLU A 51 2.10 12.37 19.26
N LYS A 52 3.23 11.68 19.43
CA LYS A 52 4.54 12.17 19.01
C LYS A 52 4.65 12.28 17.48
N LEU A 53 4.13 11.29 16.75
CA LEU A 53 4.05 11.34 15.29
C LEU A 53 3.13 12.47 14.81
N SER A 54 1.95 12.62 15.41
CA SER A 54 1.01 13.69 15.06
C SER A 54 1.61 15.08 15.33
N LYS A 55 2.42 15.21 16.38
CA LYS A 55 3.16 16.43 16.67
C LYS A 55 4.22 16.72 15.61
N GLU A 56 5.02 15.73 15.21
CA GLU A 56 6.03 15.87 14.15
C GLU A 56 5.38 16.25 12.80
N VAL A 57 4.24 15.63 12.46
CA VAL A 57 3.46 15.98 11.25
C VAL A 57 2.98 17.43 11.33
N GLY A 58 2.42 17.86 12.47
CA GLY A 58 1.96 19.22 12.66
C GLY A 58 3.08 20.27 12.62
N GLU A 59 4.24 19.95 13.18
CA GLU A 59 5.44 20.81 13.14
C GLU A 59 5.98 20.94 11.72
N THR A 60 6.06 19.82 10.99
CA THR A 60 6.47 19.80 9.58
C THR A 60 5.49 20.59 8.74
N LEU A 61 4.18 20.40 8.90
CA LEU A 61 3.17 21.12 8.14
C LEU A 61 3.25 22.64 8.39
N LYS A 62 3.51 23.06 9.63
CA LYS A 62 3.76 24.48 9.95
C LYS A 62 5.05 25.00 9.30
N ARG A 63 6.13 24.21 9.30
CA ARG A 63 7.43 24.57 8.71
C ARG A 63 7.33 24.76 7.19
N TYR A 64 6.49 23.98 6.51
CA TYR A 64 6.27 24.07 5.06
C TYR A 64 5.00 24.85 4.68
N ASN A 65 4.57 25.78 5.53
CA ASN A 65 3.48 26.71 5.22
C ASN A 65 2.14 26.05 4.85
N GLY A 66 1.84 24.89 5.45
CA GLY A 66 0.64 24.11 5.18
C GLY A 66 0.73 23.20 3.95
N GLN A 67 1.88 23.13 3.28
CA GLN A 67 2.08 22.30 2.11
C GLN A 67 2.82 21.02 2.44
N LEU A 68 2.31 19.89 1.95
CA LEU A 68 3.00 18.61 2.01
C LEU A 68 4.05 18.58 0.88
N THR A 69 5.28 18.96 1.19
CA THR A 69 6.40 18.90 0.25
C THR A 69 7.16 17.58 0.41
N TYR A 70 7.86 17.14 -0.64
CA TYR A 70 8.70 15.95 -0.58
C TYR A 70 9.82 16.07 0.49
N GLU A 71 10.38 17.27 0.61
CA GLU A 71 11.36 17.62 1.65
C GLU A 71 10.73 17.55 3.05
N GLY A 72 9.47 17.97 3.19
CA GLY A 72 8.72 17.81 4.43
C GLY A 72 8.52 16.34 4.79
N LEU A 73 8.09 15.53 3.82
CA LEU A 73 7.89 14.09 4.02
C LEU A 73 9.19 13.39 4.45
N THR A 74 10.30 13.70 3.77
CA THR A 74 11.63 13.13 4.09
C THR A 74 12.25 13.69 5.38
N SER A 75 11.76 14.82 5.89
CA SER A 75 12.20 15.39 7.16
C SER A 75 11.57 14.75 8.40
N MET A 76 10.48 13.99 8.24
CA MET A 76 9.77 13.29 9.32
C MET A 76 10.52 12.02 9.72
N LYS A 77 11.46 12.14 10.66
CA LYS A 77 12.28 11.02 11.13
C LYS A 77 11.48 10.00 11.93
N TYR A 78 10.46 10.44 12.66
CA TYR A 78 9.62 9.54 13.45
C TYR A 78 8.69 8.72 12.55
N LEU A 79 8.20 9.31 11.46
CA LEU A 79 7.48 8.59 10.42
C LEU A 79 8.33 7.49 9.79
N ASP A 80 9.60 7.78 9.48
CA ASP A 80 10.54 6.82 8.89
C ASP A 80 10.86 5.66 9.86
N MET A 81 10.98 5.94 11.17
CA MET A 81 11.17 4.91 12.21
C MET A 81 9.96 4.00 12.43
N VAL A 82 8.76 4.45 12.06
CA VAL A 82 7.52 3.67 12.21
C VAL A 82 7.25 2.79 10.98
N ILE A 83 7.78 3.18 9.82
CA ILE A 83 7.64 2.46 8.56
C ILE A 83 8.80 1.48 8.31
N SER A 84 10.00 1.77 8.84
CA SER A 84 11.22 0.96 8.66
C SER A 84 11.37 -0.22 9.61
#